data_AF-E5C834-F1
#
_entry.id   AF-E5C834-F1
#
_cell.length_a   1.000
_cell.length_b   1.000
_cell.length_c   1.000
_cell.angle_alpha   90.00
_cell.angle_beta   90.00
_cell.angle_gamma   90.00
#
_symmetry.space_group_name_H-M   'P 1'
#
loop_
_entity.id
_entity.type
_entity.pdbx_description
1 polymer ?
#
loop_
_entity_poly.entity_id
_entity_poly.type
_entity_poly.pdbx_seq_one_letter_code
_entity_poly.pdbx_strand_id
1 'polypeptide(L)'
;MTNDFRMSYFMPPIAPIKNELGRIVTPATLIPSCEVSVEQVFQMITCNENLKILTEQVRNSGDIRTAKASLLPYVTPCGTFSRRNSKCFVASSHLVVVDIDHLDSYQEAVEMRNTLFNDHLLRPVLTFISPSGRGVKAFVPYDHLPMANDTNSIIENMKLAMMFTVLLYDTETPPPFGEKRKGVDFSGKDIVRSCFLSHDPGALFRNSK
;
A
#
# COMPACT_ATOMS: atom_id res chain seq x y z
N MET A 1 4.48 18.08 17.77
CA MET A 1 4.92 18.00 16.36
C MET A 1 3.77 17.41 15.58
N THR A 2 3.18 18.17 14.66
CA THR A 2 2.19 17.64 13.71
C THR A 2 2.94 16.72 12.76
N ASN A 3 2.78 15.40 12.90
CA ASN A 3 3.42 14.43 12.01
C ASN A 3 2.80 14.55 10.61
N ASP A 4 3.41 15.39 9.77
CA ASP A 4 3.05 15.54 8.35
C ASP A 4 3.68 14.38 7.57
N PHE A 5 3.00 13.24 7.53
CA PHE A 5 3.47 12.04 6.84
C PHE A 5 3.46 12.26 5.32
N ARG A 6 4.63 12.55 4.74
CA ARG A 6 4.82 12.83 3.30
C ARG A 6 5.34 11.61 2.53
N MET A 7 4.80 11.39 1.34
CA MET A 7 5.21 10.29 0.46
C MET A 7 5.17 10.70 -1.01
N SER A 8 5.98 10.03 -1.82
CA SER A 8 5.96 10.24 -3.27
C SER A 8 4.73 9.58 -3.89
N TYR A 9 4.02 10.33 -4.74
CA TYR A 9 2.89 9.87 -5.54
C TYR A 9 3.30 9.68 -7.00
N PHE A 10 2.85 8.58 -7.61
CA PHE A 10 3.18 8.20 -8.98
C PHE A 10 1.92 7.90 -9.78
N MET A 11 1.87 8.45 -10.99
CA MET A 11 0.90 8.03 -11.99
C MET A 11 1.27 6.66 -12.59
N PRO A 12 0.29 5.84 -13.00
CA PRO A 12 0.55 4.62 -13.75
C PRO A 12 1.22 4.91 -15.12
N PRO A 13 1.83 3.92 -15.78
CA PRO A 13 1.96 2.53 -15.32
C PRO A 13 3.21 2.30 -14.46
N ILE A 14 3.14 1.39 -13.50
CA ILE A 14 4.31 1.02 -12.67
C ILE A 14 5.35 0.22 -13.48
N ALA A 15 4.90 -0.52 -14.48
CA ALA A 15 5.71 -1.40 -15.31
C ALA A 15 5.50 -1.05 -16.78
N PRO A 16 6.48 -1.32 -17.66
CA PRO A 16 6.32 -1.02 -19.08
C PRO A 16 5.13 -1.80 -19.67
N ILE A 17 4.28 -1.11 -20.42
CA ILE A 17 3.19 -1.73 -21.16
C ILE A 17 3.74 -2.21 -22.50
N LYS A 18 3.45 -3.46 -22.84
CA LYS A 18 3.89 -4.09 -24.10
C LYS A 18 2.68 -4.37 -24.99
N ASN A 19 2.87 -4.26 -26.31
CA ASN A 19 1.88 -4.73 -27.28
C ASN A 19 1.96 -6.27 -27.47
N GLU A 20 1.10 -6.82 -28.33
CA GLU A 20 1.03 -8.26 -28.65
C GLU A 20 2.36 -8.83 -29.19
N LEU A 21 3.17 -7.98 -29.83
CA LEU A 21 4.50 -8.33 -30.34
C LEU A 21 5.61 -8.20 -29.27
N GLY A 22 5.25 -7.93 -28.01
CA GLY A 22 6.18 -7.76 -26.90
C GLY A 22 6.95 -6.44 -26.90
N ARG A 23 6.65 -5.50 -27.80
CA ARG A 23 7.32 -4.19 -27.87
C ARG A 23 6.75 -3.24 -26.84
N ILE A 24 7.61 -2.50 -26.14
CA ILE A 24 7.20 -1.49 -25.17
C ILE A 24 6.51 -0.34 -25.92
N VAL A 25 5.26 -0.07 -25.57
CA VAL A 25 4.47 1.05 -26.09
C VAL A 25 4.41 2.21 -25.11
N THR A 26 4.42 1.91 -23.80
CA THR A 26 4.44 2.91 -22.73
C THR A 26 5.53 2.52 -21.73
N PRO A 27 6.51 3.39 -21.46
CA PRO A 27 7.52 3.11 -20.43
C PRO A 27 6.90 3.15 -19.03
N ALA A 28 7.58 2.54 -18.05
CA ALA A 28 7.20 2.66 -16.65
C ALA A 28 7.40 4.10 -16.14
N THR A 29 6.48 4.58 -15.32
CA THR A 29 6.62 5.83 -14.57
C THR A 29 7.57 5.63 -13.40
N LEU A 30 8.74 6.27 -13.48
CA LEU A 30 9.81 6.17 -12.47
C LEU A 30 10.03 7.47 -11.70
N ILE A 31 9.55 8.61 -12.18
CA ILE A 31 9.65 9.90 -11.50
C ILE A 31 8.31 10.15 -10.79
N PRO A 32 8.30 10.55 -9.50
CA PRO A 32 7.07 10.90 -8.83
C PRO A 32 6.42 12.11 -9.52
N SER A 33 5.09 12.11 -9.58
CA SER A 33 4.35 13.25 -10.10
C SER A 33 4.33 14.40 -9.10
N CYS A 34 4.25 14.09 -7.80
CA CYS A 34 4.32 15.05 -6.71
C CYS A 34 4.57 14.33 -5.36
N GLU A 35 4.73 15.11 -4.30
CA GLU A 35 4.64 14.65 -2.92
C GLU A 35 3.23 14.89 -2.38
N VAL A 36 2.72 13.93 -1.62
CA VAL A 36 1.38 13.99 -1.02
C VAL A 36 1.44 13.66 0.47
N SER A 37 0.55 14.25 1.27
CA SER A 37 0.32 13.85 2.65
C SER A 37 -0.60 12.63 2.74
N VAL A 38 -0.59 11.93 3.87
CA VAL A 38 -1.55 10.84 4.13
C VAL A 38 -3.02 11.31 4.09
N GLU A 39 -3.30 12.56 4.47
CA GLU A 39 -4.64 13.14 4.37
C GLU A 39 -5.07 13.33 2.91
N GLN A 40 -4.17 13.78 2.04
CA GLN A 40 -4.44 13.86 0.60
C GLN A 40 -4.66 12.46 0.00
N VAL A 41 -3.91 11.45 0.46
CA VAL A 41 -4.16 10.04 0.08
C VAL A 41 -5.55 9.60 0.50
N PHE A 42 -5.95 9.86 1.75
CA PHE A 42 -7.28 9.56 2.26
C PHE A 42 -8.37 10.20 1.39
N GLN A 43 -8.28 11.50 1.12
CA GLN A 43 -9.23 12.21 0.26
C GLN A 43 -9.29 11.61 -1.16
N MET A 44 -8.14 11.23 -1.74
CA MET A 44 -8.09 10.60 -3.05
C MET A 44 -8.81 9.25 -3.07
N ILE A 45 -8.58 8.40 -2.07
CA ILE A 45 -9.18 7.05 -2.04
C ILE A 45 -10.67 7.06 -1.65
N THR A 46 -11.17 8.10 -0.97
CA THR A 46 -12.59 8.17 -0.59
C THR A 46 -13.47 8.94 -1.56
N CYS A 47 -12.91 9.94 -2.27
CA CYS A 47 -13.73 10.93 -2.99
C CYS A 47 -13.45 11.04 -4.49
N ASN A 48 -12.41 10.39 -5.02
CA ASN A 48 -12.03 10.55 -6.43
C ASN A 48 -12.83 9.62 -7.35
N GLU A 49 -13.76 10.18 -8.14
CA GLU A 49 -14.62 9.41 -9.04
C GLU A 49 -13.85 8.72 -10.17
N ASN A 50 -12.77 9.32 -10.66
CA ASN A 50 -11.92 8.65 -11.66
C ASN A 50 -11.22 7.42 -11.05
N LEU A 51 -10.72 7.52 -9.82
CA LEU A 51 -10.13 6.38 -9.12
C LEU A 51 -11.17 5.28 -8.85
N LYS A 52 -12.42 5.64 -8.59
CA LYS A 52 -13.54 4.68 -8.48
C LYS A 52 -13.72 3.87 -9.76
N ILE A 53 -13.85 4.55 -10.90
CA ILE A 53 -13.98 3.90 -12.22
C ILE A 53 -12.78 2.97 -12.49
N LEU A 54 -11.55 3.45 -12.26
CA LEU A 54 -10.34 2.63 -12.46
C LEU A 54 -10.28 1.42 -11.51
N THR A 55 -10.74 1.58 -10.26
CA THR A 55 -10.80 0.49 -9.29
C THR A 55 -11.80 -0.59 -9.73
N GLU A 56 -12.97 -0.18 -10.23
CA GLU A 56 -13.97 -1.11 -10.79
C GLU A 56 -13.43 -1.84 -12.03
N GLN A 57 -12.74 -1.14 -12.93
CA GLN A 57 -12.08 -1.76 -14.08
C GLN A 57 -11.05 -2.80 -13.67
N VAL A 58 -10.25 -2.52 -12.63
CA VAL A 58 -9.28 -3.49 -12.11
C VAL A 58 -9.96 -4.70 -11.51
N ARG A 59 -11.03 -4.52 -10.73
CA ARG A 59 -11.77 -5.63 -10.10
C ARG A 59 -12.48 -6.53 -11.12
N ASN A 60 -12.92 -5.95 -12.23
CA ASN A 60 -13.59 -6.68 -13.31
C ASN A 60 -12.63 -7.28 -14.33
N SER A 61 -11.31 -7.08 -14.19
CA SER A 61 -10.32 -7.60 -15.12
C SER A 61 -10.03 -9.08 -14.87
N GLY A 62 -9.95 -9.87 -15.95
CA GLY A 62 -9.45 -11.25 -15.89
C GLY A 62 -7.97 -11.36 -15.49
N ASP A 63 -7.20 -10.27 -15.64
CA ASP A 63 -5.82 -10.16 -15.14
C ASP A 63 -5.67 -8.90 -14.28
N ILE A 64 -6.15 -9.02 -13.03
CA ILE A 64 -6.07 -7.97 -12.00
C ILE A 64 -4.62 -7.47 -11.83
N ARG A 65 -3.61 -8.33 -11.97
CA ARG A 65 -2.21 -7.95 -11.75
C ARG A 65 -1.75 -6.95 -12.81
N THR A 66 -2.02 -7.26 -14.08
CA THR A 66 -1.67 -6.38 -15.19
C THR A 66 -2.52 -5.12 -15.16
N ALA A 67 -3.83 -5.22 -14.90
CA ALA A 67 -4.72 -4.07 -14.79
C ALA A 67 -4.27 -3.11 -13.68
N LYS A 68 -4.00 -3.60 -12.46
CA LYS A 68 -3.48 -2.82 -11.34
C LYS A 68 -2.20 -2.08 -11.70
N ALA A 69 -1.24 -2.79 -12.30
CA ALA A 69 0.05 -2.22 -12.72
C ALA A 69 -0.08 -1.11 -13.77
N SER A 70 -1.13 -1.17 -14.60
CA SER A 70 -1.30 -0.30 -15.76
C SER A 70 -2.26 0.86 -15.52
N LEU A 71 -3.20 0.72 -14.58
CA LEU A 71 -4.32 1.66 -14.40
C LEU A 71 -4.26 2.45 -13.10
N LEU A 72 -3.72 1.88 -12.02
CA LEU A 72 -3.83 2.52 -10.71
C LEU A 72 -2.62 3.39 -10.37
N PRO A 73 -2.84 4.59 -9.80
CA PRO A 73 -1.78 5.34 -9.18
C PRO A 73 -1.31 4.64 -7.90
N TYR A 74 -0.13 5.01 -7.44
CA TYR A 74 0.46 4.44 -6.23
C TYR A 74 1.33 5.46 -5.51
N VAL A 75 1.57 5.17 -4.24
CA VAL A 75 2.49 5.93 -3.39
C VAL A 75 3.64 5.05 -2.91
N THR A 76 4.66 5.66 -2.32
CA THR A 76 5.71 4.98 -1.55
C THR A 76 5.54 5.30 -0.07
N PRO A 77 4.76 4.52 0.70
CA PRO A 77 4.37 4.89 2.04
C PRO A 77 5.54 5.20 2.97
N CYS A 78 6.72 4.60 2.76
CA CYS A 78 7.90 4.78 3.60
C CYS A 78 8.62 6.13 3.46
N GLY A 79 8.30 6.94 2.45
CA GLY A 79 8.96 8.22 2.27
C GLY A 79 8.87 8.81 0.88
N THR A 80 9.69 9.85 0.67
CA THR A 80 9.83 10.54 -0.61
C THR A 80 11.11 10.10 -1.32
N PHE A 81 11.05 10.11 -2.64
CA PHE A 81 12.12 9.67 -3.51
C PHE A 81 12.19 10.58 -4.74
N SER A 82 13.39 10.93 -5.20
CA SER A 82 13.55 11.68 -6.46
C SER A 82 13.26 10.82 -7.69
N ARG A 83 13.34 9.49 -7.53
CA ARG A 83 13.02 8.46 -8.52
C ARG A 83 12.66 7.17 -7.80
N ARG A 84 11.84 6.31 -8.40
CA ARG A 84 11.47 4.99 -7.88
C ARG A 84 12.66 4.02 -7.83
N ASN A 85 13.56 4.24 -6.87
CA ASN A 85 14.75 3.47 -6.57
C ASN A 85 15.15 3.73 -5.11
N SER A 86 15.50 2.70 -4.35
CA SER A 86 15.92 2.87 -2.95
C SER A 86 17.15 3.76 -2.77
N LYS A 87 18.07 3.82 -3.75
CA LYS A 87 19.22 4.75 -3.75
C LYS A 87 18.84 6.21 -3.96
N CYS A 88 17.60 6.47 -4.38
CA CYS A 88 17.07 7.81 -4.63
C CYS A 88 16.15 8.29 -3.49
N PHE A 89 16.30 7.70 -2.30
CA PHE A 89 15.60 8.11 -1.07
C PHE A 89 15.94 9.56 -0.71
N VAL A 90 14.92 10.34 -0.37
CA VAL A 90 15.04 11.77 -0.03
C VAL A 90 14.74 11.98 1.44
N ALA A 91 13.56 11.57 1.92
CA ALA A 91 13.16 11.71 3.31
C ALA A 91 12.21 10.59 3.75
N SER A 92 12.28 10.22 5.04
CA SER A 92 11.35 9.28 5.64
C SER A 92 9.97 9.91 5.81
N SER A 93 8.92 9.12 5.58
CA SER A 93 7.58 9.52 5.97
C SER A 93 7.31 9.24 7.45
N HIS A 94 8.08 8.38 8.11
CA HIS A 94 7.77 7.73 9.40
C HIS A 94 6.57 6.77 9.38
N LEU A 95 6.22 6.26 8.20
CA LEU A 95 5.24 5.20 8.01
C LEU A 95 5.88 3.95 7.42
N VAL A 96 5.31 2.79 7.74
CA VAL A 96 5.50 1.55 7.00
C VAL A 96 4.15 1.06 6.50
N VAL A 97 4.17 0.17 5.50
CA VAL A 97 2.95 -0.39 4.94
C VAL A 97 2.81 -1.86 5.32
N VAL A 98 1.60 -2.22 5.75
CA VAL A 98 1.15 -3.60 5.92
C VAL A 98 0.10 -3.88 4.85
N ASP A 99 0.25 -5.01 4.16
CA ASP A 99 -0.65 -5.46 3.11
C ASP A 99 -1.13 -6.88 3.46
N ILE A 100 -2.43 -7.02 3.70
CA ILE A 100 -3.09 -8.30 3.94
C ILE A 100 -3.84 -8.65 2.67
N ASP A 101 -3.52 -9.78 2.05
CA ASP A 101 -4.13 -10.23 0.82
C ASP A 101 -4.86 -11.58 1.01
N HIS A 102 -5.61 -11.96 -0.03
CA HIS A 102 -6.26 -13.27 -0.17
C HIS A 102 -7.38 -13.57 0.83
N LEU A 103 -7.98 -12.56 1.47
CA LEU A 103 -9.22 -12.71 2.24
C LEU A 103 -10.32 -13.32 1.36
N ASP A 104 -11.25 -14.11 1.89
CA ASP A 104 -12.29 -14.84 1.14
C ASP A 104 -13.27 -13.93 0.43
N SER A 105 -13.61 -12.80 1.05
CA SER A 105 -14.67 -11.92 0.56
C SER A 105 -14.37 -10.44 0.79
N TYR A 106 -15.13 -9.59 0.11
CA TYR A 106 -15.12 -8.16 0.37
C TYR A 106 -15.56 -7.83 1.80
N GLN A 107 -16.54 -8.58 2.32
CA GLN A 107 -17.04 -8.39 3.69
C GLN A 107 -15.98 -8.71 4.74
N GLU A 108 -15.22 -9.80 4.56
CA GLU A 108 -14.06 -10.13 5.41
C GLU A 108 -12.99 -9.03 5.32
N ALA A 109 -12.77 -8.46 4.13
CA ALA A 109 -11.85 -7.32 3.97
C ALA A 109 -12.33 -6.07 4.73
N VAL A 110 -13.64 -5.80 4.75
CA VAL A 110 -14.23 -4.70 5.53
C VAL A 110 -14.03 -4.93 7.03
N GLU A 111 -14.29 -6.13 7.51
CA GLU A 111 -14.08 -6.51 8.91
C GLU A 111 -12.60 -6.38 9.31
N MET A 112 -11.71 -6.95 8.50
CA MET A 112 -10.26 -6.85 8.71
C MET A 112 -9.77 -5.40 8.69
N ARG A 113 -10.28 -4.54 7.81
CA ARG A 113 -9.94 -3.11 7.77
C ARG A 113 -10.28 -2.42 9.09
N ASN A 114 -11.46 -2.70 9.64
CA ASN A 114 -11.92 -2.14 10.91
C ASN A 114 -11.09 -2.70 12.09
N THR A 115 -10.82 -4.00 12.10
CA THR A 115 -9.98 -4.67 13.12
C THR A 115 -8.58 -4.06 13.13
N LEU A 116 -7.92 -4.00 11.98
CA LEU A 116 -6.56 -3.49 11.85
C LEU A 116 -6.48 -2.00 12.20
N PHE A 117 -7.49 -1.20 11.83
CA PHE A 117 -7.53 0.22 12.22
C PHE A 117 -7.58 0.39 13.75
N ASN A 118 -8.32 -0.47 14.45
CA ASN A 118 -8.50 -0.42 15.89
C ASN A 118 -7.40 -1.14 16.68
N ASP A 119 -6.41 -1.71 16.02
CA ASP A 119 -5.25 -2.34 16.65
C ASP A 119 -4.51 -1.32 17.55
N HIS A 120 -4.40 -1.65 18.84
CA HIS A 120 -3.82 -0.75 19.84
C HIS A 120 -2.29 -0.64 19.75
N LEU A 121 -1.63 -1.64 19.15
CA LEU A 121 -0.18 -1.74 19.08
C LEU A 121 0.35 -1.20 17.76
N LEU A 122 -0.24 -1.58 16.63
CA LEU A 122 0.10 -1.01 15.32
C LEU A 122 -0.43 0.42 15.17
N ARG A 123 -1.62 0.71 15.72
CA ARG A 123 -2.29 2.01 15.64
C ARG A 123 -2.18 2.68 14.26
N PRO A 124 -2.64 2.03 13.17
CA PRO A 124 -2.46 2.57 11.82
C PRO A 124 -3.09 3.96 11.68
N VAL A 125 -2.45 4.83 10.91
CA VAL A 125 -2.97 6.17 10.58
C VAL A 125 -4.01 6.11 9.47
N LEU A 126 -3.92 5.13 8.57
CA LEU A 126 -4.82 4.95 7.44
C LEU A 126 -5.01 3.45 7.18
N THR A 127 -6.26 2.99 7.05
CA THR A 127 -6.57 1.65 6.53
C THR A 127 -7.62 1.71 5.43
N PHE A 128 -7.46 0.89 4.40
CA PHE A 128 -8.38 0.86 3.25
C PHE A 128 -8.36 -0.50 2.54
N ILE A 129 -9.44 -0.79 1.82
CA ILE A 129 -9.56 -2.01 1.02
C ILE A 129 -8.64 -1.96 -0.19
N SER A 130 -7.91 -3.05 -0.43
CA SER A 130 -6.96 -3.18 -1.53
C SER A 130 -7.66 -3.19 -2.91
N PRO A 131 -6.92 -2.96 -4.00
CA PRO A 131 -7.51 -2.92 -5.35
C PRO A 131 -8.32 -4.16 -5.72
N SER A 132 -7.92 -5.35 -5.26
CA SER A 132 -8.64 -6.61 -5.54
C SER A 132 -10.00 -6.70 -4.87
N GLY A 133 -10.27 -5.87 -3.85
CA GLY A 133 -11.44 -6.01 -2.99
C GLY A 133 -11.35 -7.17 -1.99
N ARG A 134 -10.23 -7.90 -1.96
CA ARG A 134 -10.00 -9.10 -1.12
C ARG A 134 -8.73 -8.97 -0.27
N GLY A 135 -8.46 -7.76 0.18
CA GLY A 135 -7.31 -7.45 0.99
C GLY A 135 -7.42 -6.07 1.63
N VAL A 136 -6.51 -5.77 2.54
CA VAL A 136 -6.48 -4.55 3.35
C VAL A 136 -5.06 -3.98 3.34
N LYS A 137 -4.97 -2.67 3.15
CA LYS A 137 -3.73 -1.90 3.24
C LYS A 137 -3.78 -1.04 4.48
N ALA A 138 -2.69 -1.01 5.24
CA ALA A 138 -2.56 -0.18 6.42
C ALA A 138 -1.25 0.59 6.41
N PHE A 139 -1.32 1.88 6.74
CA PHE A 139 -0.14 2.73 6.96
C PHE A 139 0.07 2.83 8.46
N VAL A 140 1.19 2.27 8.91
CA VAL A 140 1.52 2.08 10.33
C VAL A 140 2.62 3.08 10.68
N PRO A 141 2.41 3.98 11.65
CA PRO A 141 3.46 4.87 12.11
C PRO A 141 4.51 4.10 12.91
N TYR A 142 5.75 4.57 12.89
CA TYR A 142 6.78 4.07 13.79
C TYR A 142 7.59 5.23 14.37
N ASP A 143 8.09 5.05 15.59
CA ASP A 143 8.91 6.05 16.24
C ASP A 143 10.32 6.03 15.66
N HIS A 144 10.77 7.20 15.21
CA HIS A 144 12.15 7.40 14.78
C HIS A 144 13.02 7.71 15.99
N LEU A 145 14.08 6.92 16.18
CA LEU A 145 15.13 7.25 17.13
C LEU A 145 16.16 8.16 16.43
N PRO A 146 16.46 9.37 16.96
CA PRO A 146 17.25 10.40 16.27
C PRO A 146 18.64 9.99 15.74
N MET A 147 19.19 8.86 16.21
CA MET A 147 20.53 8.36 15.88
C MET A 147 20.51 7.15 14.92
N ALA A 148 19.35 6.73 14.43
CA ALA A 148 19.24 5.59 13.52
C ALA A 148 19.42 6.01 12.05
N ASN A 149 20.08 5.17 11.25
CA ASN A 149 20.02 5.29 9.79
C ASN A 149 18.57 5.08 9.33
N ASP A 150 17.97 6.12 8.77
CA ASP A 150 16.56 6.17 8.33
C ASP A 150 16.17 4.93 7.52
N THR A 151 17.01 4.51 6.56
CA THR A 151 16.71 3.36 5.70
C THR A 151 16.64 2.04 6.49
N ASN A 152 17.61 1.81 7.37
CA ASN A 152 17.63 0.58 8.18
C ASN A 152 16.49 0.57 9.18
N SER A 153 16.19 1.71 9.79
CA SER A 153 15.05 1.87 10.69
C SER A 153 13.73 1.56 10.00
N ILE A 154 13.52 2.07 8.78
CA ILE A 154 12.33 1.75 7.96
C ILE A 154 12.23 0.24 7.73
N ILE A 155 13.33 -0.40 7.30
CA ILE A 155 13.34 -1.83 6.96
C ILE A 155 12.99 -2.68 8.19
N GLU A 156 13.60 -2.40 9.33
CA GLU A 156 13.33 -3.15 10.57
C GLU A 156 11.90 -2.92 11.06
N ASN A 157 11.41 -1.68 11.09
CA ASN A 157 10.03 -1.39 11.48
C ASN A 157 9.00 -2.03 10.55
N MET A 158 9.30 -2.09 9.24
CA MET A 158 8.42 -2.75 8.29
C MET A 158 8.37 -4.27 8.56
N LYS A 159 9.51 -4.91 8.83
CA LYS A 159 9.53 -6.33 9.23
C LYS A 159 8.76 -6.55 10.52
N LEU A 160 8.95 -5.69 11.53
CA LEU A 160 8.26 -5.78 12.81
C LEU A 160 6.74 -5.66 12.63
N ALA A 161 6.28 -4.67 11.87
CA ALA A 161 4.85 -4.48 11.59
C ALA A 161 4.25 -5.69 10.86
N MET A 162 4.96 -6.24 9.86
CA MET A 162 4.53 -7.45 9.15
C MET A 162 4.48 -8.68 10.08
N MET A 163 5.52 -8.91 10.88
CA MET A 163 5.59 -10.04 11.82
C MET A 163 4.50 -9.94 12.88
N PHE A 164 4.27 -8.74 13.42
CA PHE A 164 3.23 -8.49 14.41
C PHE A 164 1.85 -8.76 13.83
N THR A 165 1.60 -8.31 12.59
CA THR A 165 0.35 -8.59 11.88
C THR A 165 0.14 -10.09 11.67
N VAL A 166 1.18 -10.85 11.29
CA VAL A 166 1.08 -12.32 11.19
C VAL A 166 0.75 -12.96 12.53
N LEU A 167 1.47 -12.58 13.60
CA LEU A 167 1.27 -13.16 14.92
C LEU A 167 -0.17 -12.99 15.43
N LEU A 168 -0.81 -11.86 15.12
CA LEU A 168 -2.15 -11.56 15.61
C LEU A 168 -3.28 -12.01 14.68
N TYR A 169 -3.05 -12.00 13.37
CA TYR A 169 -4.14 -12.09 12.38
C TYR A 169 -3.97 -13.23 11.38
N ASP A 170 -2.83 -13.92 11.33
CA ASP A 170 -2.68 -15.13 10.53
C ASP A 170 -3.25 -16.32 11.32
N THR A 171 -4.41 -16.81 10.92
CA THR A 171 -5.01 -18.01 11.50
C THR A 171 -4.27 -19.23 10.94
N GLU A 172 -3.77 -20.11 11.81
CA GLU A 172 -2.93 -21.29 11.49
C GLU A 172 -3.51 -22.33 10.50
N THR A 173 -4.61 -22.06 9.81
CA THR A 173 -5.18 -22.95 8.80
C THR A 173 -4.29 -23.00 7.56
N PRO A 174 -3.67 -24.16 7.23
CA PRO A 174 -2.95 -24.32 5.98
C PRO A 174 -3.93 -24.14 4.81
N PRO A 175 -3.55 -23.42 3.75
CA PRO A 175 -4.41 -23.31 2.59
C PRO A 175 -4.64 -24.70 1.96
N PRO A 176 -5.82 -24.98 1.40
CA PRO A 176 -6.05 -26.13 0.53
C PRO A 176 -4.98 -26.20 -0.56
N PHE A 177 -4.65 -27.40 -1.01
CA PHE A 177 -3.57 -27.63 -1.97
C PHE A 177 -3.81 -26.83 -3.26
N GLY A 178 -2.93 -25.87 -3.56
CA GLY A 178 -3.01 -25.00 -4.74
C GLY A 178 -3.57 -23.59 -4.51
N GLU A 179 -4.08 -23.29 -3.31
CA GLU A 179 -4.55 -21.94 -2.96
C GLU A 179 -3.44 -21.08 -2.34
N LYS A 180 -3.50 -19.77 -2.58
CA LYS A 180 -2.55 -18.82 -1.97
C LYS A 180 -2.90 -18.66 -0.50
N ARG A 181 -1.88 -18.70 0.35
CA ARG A 181 -2.02 -18.47 1.79
C ARG A 181 -2.61 -17.08 2.03
N LYS A 182 -3.64 -17.01 2.87
CA LYS A 182 -4.17 -15.76 3.42
C LYS A 182 -3.10 -15.05 4.25
N GLY A 183 -3.19 -13.74 4.33
CA GLY A 183 -2.41 -12.98 5.31
C GLY A 183 -1.41 -12.02 4.68
N VAL A 184 -0.34 -11.77 5.41
CA VAL A 184 0.58 -10.66 5.15
C VAL A 184 1.49 -10.93 3.95
N ASP A 185 1.53 -9.99 2.99
CA ASP A 185 2.47 -10.05 1.87
C ASP A 185 3.88 -9.62 2.28
N PHE A 186 4.77 -10.60 2.49
CA PHE A 186 6.18 -10.38 2.80
C PHE A 186 7.05 -10.01 1.59
N SER A 187 6.51 -9.97 0.36
CA SER A 187 7.29 -9.65 -0.84
C SER A 187 7.73 -8.18 -0.91
N GLY A 188 7.21 -7.33 -0.02
CA GLY A 188 7.40 -5.88 -0.01
C GLY A 188 8.54 -5.33 0.85
N LYS A 189 9.70 -5.98 0.97
CA LYS A 189 10.79 -5.58 1.89
C LYS A 189 11.61 -4.36 1.46
N ASP A 190 11.25 -3.69 0.38
CA ASP A 190 11.97 -2.55 -0.16
C ASP A 190 11.39 -1.23 0.38
N ILE A 191 12.22 -0.26 0.75
CA ILE A 191 11.77 1.06 1.19
C ILE A 191 11.03 1.81 0.09
N VAL A 192 11.28 1.50 -1.19
CA VAL A 192 10.55 2.07 -2.33
C VAL A 192 9.31 1.23 -2.68
N ARG A 193 8.79 0.45 -1.73
CA ARG A 193 7.59 -0.37 -1.91
C ARG A 193 6.43 0.48 -2.39
N SER A 194 5.97 0.14 -3.59
CA SER A 194 4.80 0.77 -4.18
C SER A 194 3.52 0.23 -3.56
N CYS A 195 2.67 1.14 -3.11
CA CYS A 195 1.35 0.85 -2.57
C CYS A 195 0.29 1.45 -3.50
N PHE A 196 -0.38 0.58 -4.26
CA PHE A 196 -1.45 1.01 -5.16
C PHE A 196 -2.62 1.58 -4.38
N LEU A 197 -3.14 2.70 -4.87
CA LEU A 197 -4.33 3.34 -4.35
C LEU A 197 -5.56 2.79 -5.07
N SER A 198 -6.61 2.50 -4.31
CA SER A 198 -7.92 2.08 -4.82
C SER A 198 -8.99 2.85 -4.11
N HIS A 199 -10.11 3.05 -4.80
CA HIS A 199 -11.26 3.72 -4.21
C HIS A 199 -11.89 2.84 -3.13
N ASP A 200 -12.00 3.39 -1.93
CA ASP A 200 -12.67 2.82 -0.77
C ASP A 200 -13.37 3.94 0.01
N PRO A 201 -14.70 4.13 -0.16
CA PRO A 201 -15.43 5.17 0.57
C PRO A 201 -15.52 4.87 2.07
N GLY A 202 -15.22 3.64 2.50
CA GLY A 202 -15.18 3.24 3.90
C GLY A 202 -13.79 3.29 4.52
N ALA A 203 -12.78 3.83 3.82
CA ALA A 203 -11.43 3.96 4.36
C ALA A 203 -11.45 4.70 5.72
N LEU A 204 -10.55 4.32 6.62
CA LEU A 204 -10.48 4.87 7.97
C LEU A 204 -9.18 5.63 8.16
N PHE A 205 -9.28 6.85 8.70
CA PHE A 205 -8.15 7.76 8.88
C PHE A 205 -8.10 8.32 10.30
N ARG A 206 -6.92 8.32 10.93
CA ARG A 206 -6.67 8.97 12.22
C ARG A 206 -6.08 10.35 11.97
N ASN A 207 -6.89 11.38 12.21
CA ASN A 207 -6.39 12.74 12.17
C ASN A 207 -5.58 13.03 13.44
N SER A 208 -4.29 13.31 13.30
CA SER A 208 -3.44 13.81 14.39
C SER A 208 -3.73 15.30 14.59
N LYS A 209 -4.83 15.62 15.25
CA LYS A 209 -5.03 16.95 15.85
C LYS A 209 -4.37 17.01 17.22
#